data_AF-A0A1Q5MWZ9-F1
#
_entry.id   AF-A0A1Q5MWZ9-F1
#
_cell.length_a   1.000
_cell.length_b   1.000
_cell.length_c   1.000
_cell.angle_alpha   90.00
_cell.angle_beta   90.00
_cell.angle_gamma   90.00
#
_symmetry.space_group_name_H-M   'P 1'
#
loop_
_entity.id
_entity.type
_entity.pdbx_description
1 polymer ?
#
loop_
_entity_poly.entity_id
_entity_poly.type
_entity_poly.pdbx_seq_one_letter_code
_entity_poly.pdbx_strand_id
1 'polypeptide(L)'
;MNGSTGGPGNAPVAVAPVPVWRAPAATRSNALPAGAWWLWALGLATAASRTTNPLLLGLLVGVAGYVVAARRTDAPWARSYGAFIKIGLFVIGVRLLFSVFLGSPIPGTHVVFTLPEVPLPDWAKGVRIGGRVTAEQLLFALYDGAKLATLLICVGAANSLANPARLLKSLPGALYEAGVAVVVAMTFAPNLVADVVRLRTARRLRGRPTGGVGAVLQIGLPVLEGALERSVAVAASMDARGYGRTAEVPAAVRHTTNVLTLGGLLGVCAGTYGLLAAQGAVYGLPLLIAGLVAAMAGLRLGGRRSVRTRYRPDRWGVRAWLVAGSGAAVAVAMIWAGGADPEALHPGVVPLTAPVLPLWPAAAVLIGLLPALVAPVPPSPTGFEEQL
;
A
#
# COMPACT_ATOMS: atom_id res chain seq x y z
N MET A 1 -32.36 -42.24 58.45
CA MET A 1 -33.26 -41.55 57.49
C MET A 1 -32.59 -40.24 57.13
N ASN A 2 -31.79 -40.24 56.04
CA ASN A 2 -32.11 -39.65 54.73
C ASN A 2 -32.46 -38.14 54.82
N GLY A 3 -31.80 -37.21 54.12
CA GLY A 3 -30.77 -37.34 53.09
C GLY A 3 -30.15 -35.99 52.74
N SER A 4 -28.90 -36.04 52.28
CA SER A 4 -28.14 -34.93 51.72
C SER A 4 -28.52 -34.71 50.25
N THR A 5 -28.97 -33.51 49.90
CA THR A 5 -29.19 -33.09 48.52
C THR A 5 -27.85 -32.80 47.84
N GLY A 6 -27.40 -33.73 46.99
CA GLY A 6 -26.27 -33.52 46.08
C GLY A 6 -26.65 -32.57 44.94
N GLY A 7 -25.91 -31.47 44.81
CA GLY A 7 -26.00 -30.58 43.66
C GLY A 7 -25.41 -31.23 42.41
N PRO A 8 -25.92 -30.91 41.20
CA PRO A 8 -25.41 -31.47 39.96
C PRO A 8 -23.98 -31.00 39.72
N GLY A 9 -23.05 -31.95 39.67
CA GLY A 9 -21.65 -31.72 39.35
C GLY A 9 -21.49 -31.14 37.94
N ASN A 10 -20.70 -30.07 37.84
CA ASN A 10 -20.17 -29.55 36.58
C ASN A 10 -19.41 -30.67 35.86
N ALA A 11 -20.02 -31.23 34.82
CA ALA A 11 -19.30 -32.05 33.86
C ALA A 11 -18.24 -31.16 33.18
N PRO A 12 -16.98 -31.61 33.07
CA PRO A 12 -15.98 -30.88 32.33
C PRO A 12 -16.44 -30.80 30.87
N VAL A 13 -16.65 -29.58 30.37
CA VAL A 13 -16.92 -29.31 28.96
C VAL A 13 -15.76 -29.91 28.15
N ALA A 14 -16.04 -31.00 27.43
CA ALA A 14 -15.09 -31.60 26.52
C ALA A 14 -14.81 -30.58 25.40
N VAL A 15 -13.65 -29.92 25.49
CA VAL A 15 -13.14 -29.07 24.41
C VAL A 15 -12.89 -30.00 23.22
N ALA A 16 -13.79 -29.96 22.25
CA ALA A 16 -13.65 -30.71 21.01
C ALA A 16 -12.27 -30.40 20.38
N PRO A 17 -11.53 -31.42 19.90
CA PRO A 17 -10.23 -31.19 19.28
C PRO A 17 -10.41 -30.29 18.06
N VAL A 18 -9.92 -29.06 18.16
CA VAL A 18 -10.00 -28.07 17.09
C VAL A 18 -9.12 -28.59 15.94
N PRO A 19 -9.64 -28.69 14.71
CA PRO A 19 -8.86 -29.19 13.58
C PRO A 19 -7.59 -28.35 13.39
N VAL A 20 -6.45 -29.04 13.33
CA VAL A 20 -5.07 -28.51 13.30
C VAL A 20 -4.78 -27.60 12.08
N TRP A 21 -5.74 -27.47 11.17
CA TRP A 21 -5.63 -26.73 9.91
C TRP A 21 -6.24 -25.32 9.96
N ARG A 22 -6.78 -24.87 11.10
CA ARG A 22 -7.23 -23.48 11.23
C ARG A 22 -6.07 -22.59 11.65
N ALA A 23 -5.83 -21.52 10.89
CA ALA A 23 -4.89 -20.49 11.27
C ALA A 23 -5.27 -19.92 12.67
N PRO A 24 -4.31 -19.82 13.61
CA PRO A 24 -4.59 -19.39 14.98
C PRO A 24 -5.15 -17.97 15.03
N ALA A 25 -5.93 -17.68 16.07
CA ALA A 25 -6.42 -16.33 16.33
C ALA A 25 -5.25 -15.37 16.62
N ALA A 26 -5.38 -14.13 16.17
CA ALA A 26 -4.35 -13.11 16.36
C ALA A 26 -4.29 -12.65 17.83
N THR A 27 -3.23 -13.04 18.53
CA THR A 27 -2.87 -12.53 19.85
C THR A 27 -1.78 -11.46 19.73
N ARG A 28 -1.56 -10.65 20.79
CA ARG A 28 -0.44 -9.67 20.81
C ARG A 28 0.93 -10.31 20.54
N SER A 29 1.11 -11.60 20.85
CA SER A 29 2.35 -12.33 20.61
C SER A 29 2.51 -12.86 19.18
N ASN A 30 1.43 -12.96 18.41
CA ASN A 30 1.42 -13.49 17.04
C ASN A 30 1.05 -12.43 15.99
N ALA A 31 0.95 -11.16 16.38
CA ALA A 31 0.64 -10.08 15.45
C ALA A 31 1.73 -9.97 14.36
N LEU A 32 1.32 -10.03 13.08
CA LEU A 32 2.28 -9.84 11.99
C LEU A 32 2.81 -8.40 12.00
N PRO A 33 4.13 -8.22 11.85
CA PRO A 33 4.71 -6.91 11.61
C PRO A 33 4.09 -6.27 10.36
N ALA A 34 3.77 -4.98 10.43
CA ALA A 34 3.28 -4.21 9.29
C ALA A 34 4.22 -4.30 8.07
N GLY A 35 5.53 -4.35 8.33
CA GLY A 35 6.55 -4.51 7.29
C GLY A 35 6.42 -5.80 6.47
N ALA A 36 5.93 -6.90 7.05
CA ALA A 36 5.78 -8.17 6.31
C ALA A 36 4.69 -8.07 5.23
N TRP A 37 3.57 -7.41 5.54
CA TRP A 37 2.51 -7.14 4.57
C TRP A 37 2.95 -6.19 3.47
N TRP A 38 3.75 -5.18 3.81
CA TRP A 38 4.34 -4.27 2.82
C TRP A 38 5.33 -4.97 1.91
N LEU A 39 6.24 -5.79 2.44
CA LEU A 39 7.17 -6.56 1.62
C LEU A 39 6.44 -7.53 0.69
N TRP A 40 5.39 -8.20 1.19
CA TRP A 40 4.56 -9.07 0.38
C TRP A 40 3.87 -8.31 -0.76
N ALA A 41 3.22 -7.18 -0.46
CA ALA A 41 2.53 -6.36 -1.45
C ALA A 41 3.48 -5.71 -2.47
N LEU A 42 4.67 -5.28 -2.03
CA LEU A 42 5.73 -4.79 -2.92
C LEU A 42 6.25 -5.90 -3.83
N GLY A 43 6.33 -7.14 -3.35
CA GLY A 43 6.63 -8.31 -4.17
C GLY A 43 5.58 -8.53 -5.27
N LEU A 44 4.29 -8.49 -4.92
CA LEU A 44 3.20 -8.59 -5.90
C LEU A 44 3.17 -7.40 -6.88
N ALA A 45 3.44 -6.19 -6.41
CA ALA A 45 3.56 -5.01 -7.27
C ALA A 45 4.76 -5.13 -8.23
N THR A 46 5.88 -5.67 -7.75
CA THR A 46 7.06 -5.95 -8.60
C THR A 46 6.72 -6.99 -9.66
N ALA A 47 6.00 -8.06 -9.30
CA ALA A 47 5.47 -9.02 -10.28
C ALA A 47 4.54 -8.37 -11.31
N ALA A 48 3.60 -7.52 -10.89
CA ALA A 48 2.71 -6.79 -11.78
C ALA A 48 3.46 -5.84 -12.73
N SER A 49 4.58 -5.25 -12.29
CA SER A 49 5.37 -4.35 -13.14
C SER A 49 6.08 -5.08 -14.30
N ARG A 50 6.25 -6.41 -14.20
CA ARG A 50 6.93 -7.28 -15.16
C ARG A 50 6.00 -7.94 -16.18
N THR A 51 4.69 -7.67 -16.16
CA THR A 51 3.75 -8.25 -17.12
C THR A 51 2.74 -7.22 -17.63
N THR A 52 2.29 -7.40 -18.86
CA THR A 52 1.11 -6.72 -19.43
C THR A 52 0.00 -7.72 -19.78
N ASN A 53 0.18 -8.99 -19.44
CA ASN A 53 -0.82 -10.03 -19.68
C ASN A 53 -2.03 -9.82 -18.74
N PRO A 54 -3.23 -9.54 -19.26
CA PRO A 54 -4.40 -9.21 -18.46
C PRO A 54 -4.84 -10.38 -17.56
N LEU A 55 -4.58 -11.63 -17.95
CA LEU A 55 -4.94 -12.81 -17.15
C LEU A 55 -4.05 -12.93 -15.91
N LEU A 56 -2.75 -12.66 -16.04
CA LEU A 56 -1.82 -12.65 -14.90
C LEU A 56 -2.07 -11.45 -13.98
N LEU A 57 -2.36 -10.29 -14.54
CA LEU A 57 -2.75 -9.10 -13.77
C LEU A 57 -4.05 -9.36 -12.99
N GLY A 58 -5.05 -9.97 -13.63
CA GLY A 58 -6.28 -10.42 -12.99
C GLY A 58 -6.03 -11.43 -11.87
N LEU A 59 -5.13 -12.39 -12.09
CA LEU A 59 -4.73 -13.37 -11.08
C LEU A 59 -4.05 -12.70 -9.87
N LEU A 60 -3.14 -11.75 -10.10
CA LEU A 60 -2.49 -10.98 -9.03
C LEU A 60 -3.52 -10.19 -8.20
N VAL A 61 -4.47 -9.53 -8.87
CA VAL A 61 -5.60 -8.84 -8.20
C VAL A 61 -6.45 -9.83 -7.42
N GLY A 62 -6.73 -11.02 -7.97
CA GLY A 62 -7.47 -12.09 -7.30
C GLY A 62 -6.76 -12.61 -6.05
N VAL A 63 -5.45 -12.88 -6.14
CA VAL A 63 -4.62 -13.30 -5.00
C VAL A 63 -4.60 -12.23 -3.92
N ALA A 64 -4.37 -10.97 -4.30
CA ALA A 64 -4.39 -9.85 -3.37
C ALA A 64 -5.76 -9.71 -2.70
N GLY A 65 -6.83 -9.76 -3.48
CA GLY A 65 -8.22 -9.66 -3.01
C GLY A 65 -8.61 -10.80 -2.08
N TYR A 66 -8.20 -12.03 -2.38
CA TYR A 66 -8.44 -13.20 -1.55
C TYR A 66 -7.74 -13.08 -0.19
N VAL A 67 -6.45 -12.71 -0.19
CA VAL A 67 -5.70 -12.51 1.06
C VAL A 67 -6.32 -11.38 1.90
N VAL A 68 -6.71 -10.27 1.27
CA VAL A 68 -7.41 -9.17 1.94
C VAL A 68 -8.75 -9.65 2.50
N ALA A 69 -9.56 -10.38 1.73
CA ALA A 69 -10.85 -10.88 2.18
C ALA A 69 -10.71 -11.85 3.36
N ALA A 70 -9.70 -12.73 3.32
CA ALA A 70 -9.46 -13.73 4.37
C ALA A 70 -8.84 -13.14 5.64
N ARG A 71 -8.12 -12.02 5.55
CA ARG A 71 -7.27 -11.51 6.65
C ARG A 71 -7.56 -10.07 7.09
N ARG A 72 -8.46 -9.34 6.43
CA ARG A 72 -8.86 -8.00 6.84
C ARG A 72 -9.51 -8.02 8.23
N THR A 73 -9.14 -7.05 9.06
CA THR A 73 -9.78 -6.78 10.36
C THR A 73 -11.02 -5.89 10.17
N ASP A 74 -12.00 -5.87 11.07
CA ASP A 74 -13.22 -5.03 10.98
C ASP A 74 -13.01 -3.51 11.19
N ALA A 75 -11.81 -3.02 10.91
CA ALA A 75 -11.41 -1.66 11.17
C ALA A 75 -11.69 -0.71 9.98
N PRO A 76 -11.82 0.61 10.21
CA PRO A 76 -12.13 1.57 9.13
C PRO A 76 -11.15 1.53 7.95
N TRP A 77 -9.88 1.25 8.19
CA TRP A 77 -8.84 1.12 7.16
C TRP A 77 -9.00 -0.14 6.29
N ALA A 78 -9.71 -1.17 6.75
CA ALA A 78 -9.95 -2.38 5.97
C ALA A 78 -10.85 -2.15 4.75
N ARG A 79 -11.62 -1.05 4.75
CA ARG A 79 -12.41 -0.60 3.59
C ARG A 79 -11.57 0.10 2.51
N SER A 80 -10.30 0.41 2.79
CA SER A 80 -9.41 1.07 1.83
C SER A 80 -9.24 0.25 0.55
N TYR A 81 -9.17 -1.08 0.63
CA TYR A 81 -9.00 -1.95 -0.54
C TYR A 81 -10.06 -1.69 -1.63
N GLY A 82 -11.33 -1.55 -1.23
CA GLY A 82 -12.41 -1.23 -2.17
C GLY A 82 -12.27 0.15 -2.80
N ALA A 83 -11.71 1.13 -2.09
CA ALA A 83 -11.40 2.45 -2.65
C ALA A 83 -10.26 2.37 -3.68
N PHE A 84 -9.20 1.61 -3.40
CA PHE A 84 -8.10 1.40 -4.34
C PHE A 84 -8.53 0.66 -5.62
N ILE A 85 -9.44 -0.31 -5.53
CA ILE A 85 -10.06 -0.94 -6.72
C ILE A 85 -10.81 0.10 -7.55
N LYS A 86 -11.65 0.95 -6.92
CA LYS A 86 -12.40 2.00 -7.63
C LYS A 86 -11.47 2.98 -8.34
N ILE A 87 -10.39 3.41 -7.68
CA ILE A 87 -9.40 4.30 -8.29
C ILE A 87 -8.67 3.56 -9.44
N GLY A 88 -8.34 2.28 -9.29
CA GLY A 88 -7.75 1.49 -10.36
C GLY A 88 -8.66 1.39 -11.60
N LEU A 89 -9.95 1.16 -11.37
CA LEU A 89 -10.95 1.13 -12.44
C LEU A 89 -11.12 2.50 -13.11
N PHE A 90 -11.06 3.58 -12.32
CA PHE A 90 -11.06 4.94 -12.83
C PHE A 90 -9.82 5.22 -13.71
N VAL A 91 -8.62 4.77 -13.30
CA VAL A 91 -7.40 4.91 -14.10
C VAL A 91 -7.52 4.19 -15.44
N ILE A 92 -8.10 2.98 -15.46
CA ILE A 92 -8.39 2.26 -16.71
C ILE A 92 -9.34 3.07 -17.59
N GLY A 93 -10.45 3.57 -17.03
CA GLY A 93 -11.43 4.37 -17.76
C GLY A 93 -10.84 5.64 -18.36
N VAL A 94 -10.05 6.38 -17.58
CA VAL A 94 -9.34 7.59 -18.04
C VAL A 94 -8.34 7.24 -19.13
N ARG A 95 -7.60 6.13 -19.00
CA ARG A 95 -6.62 5.71 -20.02
C ARG A 95 -7.29 5.30 -21.32
N LEU A 96 -8.42 4.59 -21.26
CA LEU A 96 -9.25 4.27 -22.43
C LEU A 96 -9.79 5.55 -23.07
N LEU A 97 -10.26 6.50 -22.27
CA LEU A 97 -10.75 7.80 -22.74
C LEU A 97 -9.65 8.56 -23.51
N PHE A 98 -8.46 8.69 -22.91
CA PHE A 98 -7.33 9.32 -23.57
C PHE A 98 -6.92 8.58 -24.85
N SER A 99 -6.95 7.24 -24.83
CA SER A 99 -6.69 6.45 -26.04
C SER A 99 -7.70 6.81 -27.14
N VAL A 100 -9.00 6.83 -26.83
CA VAL A 100 -10.05 7.19 -27.79
C VAL A 100 -9.87 8.60 -28.37
N PHE A 101 -9.50 9.60 -27.55
CA PHE A 101 -9.41 10.99 -27.99
C PHE A 101 -8.10 11.39 -28.66
N LEU A 102 -6.95 10.92 -28.17
CA LEU A 102 -5.63 11.34 -28.66
C LEU A 102 -5.11 10.46 -29.81
N GLY A 103 -5.87 9.42 -30.19
CA GLY A 103 -5.41 8.40 -31.13
C GLY A 103 -4.19 7.65 -30.58
N SER A 104 -3.80 6.57 -31.24
CA SER A 104 -2.59 5.85 -30.90
C SER A 104 -1.77 5.63 -32.16
N PRO A 105 -0.44 5.75 -32.09
CA PRO A 105 0.45 5.42 -33.21
C PRO A 105 0.51 3.91 -33.51
N ILE A 106 -0.26 3.07 -32.80
CA ILE A 106 -0.31 1.62 -33.01
C ILE A 106 -1.03 1.31 -34.34
N PRO A 107 -0.38 0.59 -35.28
CA PRO A 107 -1.04 0.10 -36.47
C PRO A 107 -2.16 -0.88 -36.08
N GLY A 108 -3.41 -0.54 -36.36
CA GLY A 108 -4.54 -1.42 -36.14
C GLY A 108 -5.31 -1.66 -37.44
N THR A 109 -5.68 -2.92 -37.69
CA THR A 109 -6.46 -3.31 -38.87
C THR A 109 -7.95 -3.35 -38.56
N HIS A 110 -8.33 -3.53 -37.28
CA HIS A 110 -9.73 -3.65 -36.86
C HIS A 110 -10.29 -2.33 -36.32
N VAL A 111 -10.97 -1.57 -37.18
CA VAL A 111 -11.64 -0.32 -36.78
C VAL A 111 -12.95 -0.62 -36.05
N VAL A 112 -13.10 -0.09 -34.84
CA VAL A 112 -14.34 -0.22 -34.04
C VAL A 112 -15.26 0.97 -34.33
N PHE A 113 -14.74 2.19 -34.31
CA PHE A 113 -15.50 3.40 -34.61
C PHE A 113 -14.61 4.53 -35.13
N THR A 114 -15.20 5.55 -35.76
CA THR A 114 -14.47 6.69 -36.31
C THR A 114 -14.97 7.98 -35.69
N LEU A 115 -14.05 8.76 -35.10
CA LEU A 115 -14.32 10.11 -34.62
C LEU A 115 -13.96 11.12 -35.71
N PRO A 116 -14.70 12.25 -35.81
CA PRO A 116 -14.33 13.34 -36.71
C PRO A 116 -12.93 13.82 -36.37
N GLU A 117 -12.05 13.82 -37.37
CA GLU A 117 -10.66 14.21 -37.21
C GLU A 117 -10.57 15.73 -37.23
N VAL A 118 -9.94 16.30 -36.20
CA VAL A 118 -9.61 17.73 -36.19
C VAL A 118 -8.24 17.87 -36.84
N PRO A 119 -8.11 18.51 -38.02
CA PRO A 119 -6.82 18.71 -38.65
C PRO A 119 -5.95 19.59 -37.74
N LEU A 120 -4.92 18.99 -37.17
CA LEU A 120 -3.95 19.72 -36.36
C LEU A 120 -2.89 20.37 -37.27
N PRO A 121 -2.39 21.56 -36.91
CA PRO A 121 -1.38 22.26 -37.69
C PRO A 121 -0.08 21.45 -37.82
N ASP A 122 0.74 21.75 -38.83
CA ASP A 122 1.91 20.95 -39.22
C ASP A 122 2.95 20.71 -38.10
N TRP A 123 2.98 21.55 -37.06
CA TRP A 123 3.86 21.40 -35.88
C TRP A 123 3.40 20.32 -34.89
N ALA A 124 2.16 19.84 -35.00
CA ALA A 124 1.54 18.83 -34.14
C ALA A 124 1.21 17.52 -34.89
N LYS A 125 1.89 17.23 -36.02
CA LYS A 125 1.72 16.01 -36.84
C LYS A 125 1.95 14.67 -36.10
N GLY A 126 2.48 14.70 -34.87
CA GLY A 126 2.65 13.52 -34.02
C GLY A 126 1.47 13.18 -33.12
N VAL A 127 0.47 14.07 -32.99
CA VAL A 127 -0.73 13.87 -32.15
C VAL A 127 -1.95 13.99 -33.03
N ARG A 128 -2.80 12.95 -33.10
CA ARG A 128 -4.06 12.98 -33.86
C ARG A 128 -5.21 13.09 -32.88
N ILE A 129 -5.88 14.25 -32.82
CA ILE A 129 -7.09 14.38 -32.01
C ILE A 129 -8.26 13.82 -32.83
N GLY A 130 -8.79 12.67 -32.41
CA GLY A 130 -9.83 11.93 -33.12
C GLY A 130 -9.30 10.99 -34.22
N GLY A 131 -10.19 10.51 -35.09
CA GLY A 131 -9.88 9.57 -36.16
C GLY A 131 -10.38 8.14 -35.92
N ARG A 132 -9.78 7.16 -36.60
CA ARG A 132 -10.16 5.74 -36.51
C ARG A 132 -9.70 5.17 -35.16
N VAL A 133 -10.65 4.71 -34.35
CA VAL A 133 -10.36 3.97 -33.11
C VAL A 133 -10.32 2.49 -33.43
N THR A 134 -9.16 1.88 -33.20
CA THR A 134 -8.91 0.47 -33.49
C THR A 134 -9.02 -0.40 -32.25
N ALA A 135 -9.36 -1.67 -32.43
CA ALA A 135 -9.46 -2.62 -31.32
C ALA A 135 -8.10 -2.84 -30.64
N GLU A 136 -7.03 -2.90 -31.44
CA GLU A 136 -5.64 -3.06 -31.02
C GLU A 136 -5.20 -1.93 -30.08
N GLN A 137 -5.56 -0.69 -30.43
CA GLN A 137 -5.30 0.49 -29.61
C GLN A 137 -6.03 0.42 -28.26
N LEU A 138 -7.31 0.03 -28.27
CA LEU A 138 -8.11 -0.08 -27.06
C LEU A 138 -7.58 -1.19 -26.14
N LEU A 139 -7.22 -2.34 -26.70
CA LEU A 139 -6.60 -3.44 -25.94
C LEU A 139 -5.25 -3.04 -25.36
N PHE A 140 -4.40 -2.35 -26.12
CA PHE A 140 -3.12 -1.86 -25.60
C PHE A 140 -3.32 -0.91 -24.41
N ALA A 141 -4.21 0.06 -24.55
CA ALA A 141 -4.55 0.99 -23.47
C ALA A 141 -5.17 0.28 -22.26
N LEU A 142 -5.99 -0.76 -22.50
CA LEU A 142 -6.56 -1.59 -21.45
C LEU A 142 -5.47 -2.38 -20.70
N TYR A 143 -4.54 -3.02 -21.42
CA TYR A 143 -3.47 -3.83 -20.81
C TYR A 143 -2.54 -2.99 -19.95
N ASP A 144 -2.08 -1.85 -20.47
CA ASP A 144 -1.26 -0.95 -19.68
C ASP A 144 -2.04 -0.27 -18.54
N GLY A 145 -3.33 0.01 -18.76
CA GLY A 145 -4.22 0.54 -17.72
C GLY A 145 -4.41 -0.46 -16.58
N ALA A 146 -4.63 -1.73 -16.92
CA ALA A 146 -4.75 -2.84 -15.99
C ALA A 146 -3.46 -3.04 -15.19
N LYS A 147 -2.29 -2.85 -15.80
CA LYS A 147 -1.00 -2.86 -15.11
C LYS A 147 -0.93 -1.79 -14.01
N LEU A 148 -1.25 -0.53 -14.34
CA LEU A 148 -1.29 0.56 -13.36
C LEU A 148 -2.34 0.32 -12.27
N ALA A 149 -3.52 -0.16 -12.64
CA ALA A 149 -4.57 -0.50 -11.68
C ALA A 149 -4.13 -1.60 -10.72
N THR A 150 -3.44 -2.64 -11.21
CA THR A 150 -2.92 -3.74 -10.38
C THR A 150 -1.88 -3.24 -9.39
N LEU A 151 -0.94 -2.39 -9.81
CA LEU A 151 0.03 -1.75 -8.91
C LEU A 151 -0.67 -0.98 -7.78
N LEU A 152 -1.70 -0.21 -8.14
CA LEU A 152 -2.48 0.56 -7.18
C LEU A 152 -3.26 -0.35 -6.21
N ILE A 153 -3.84 -1.44 -6.70
CA ILE A 153 -4.54 -2.44 -5.88
C ILE A 153 -3.59 -3.15 -4.92
N CYS A 154 -2.35 -3.48 -5.33
CA CYS A 154 -1.34 -4.04 -4.43
C CYS A 154 -1.02 -3.09 -3.26
N VAL A 155 -0.89 -1.78 -3.53
CA VAL A 155 -0.72 -0.77 -2.48
C VAL A 155 -1.96 -0.70 -1.57
N GLY A 156 -3.16 -0.78 -2.16
CA GLY A 156 -4.40 -0.88 -1.40
C GLY A 156 -4.47 -2.11 -0.49
N ALA A 157 -3.96 -3.26 -0.95
CA ALA A 157 -3.89 -4.48 -0.17
C ALA A 157 -2.99 -4.28 1.07
N ALA A 158 -1.79 -3.71 0.89
CA ALA A 158 -0.88 -3.39 1.99
C ALA A 158 -1.56 -2.50 3.04
N ASN A 159 -2.21 -1.41 2.61
CA ASN A 159 -2.90 -0.47 3.51
C ASN A 159 -4.11 -1.07 4.22
N SER A 160 -4.78 -2.02 3.61
CA SER A 160 -5.92 -2.71 4.22
C SER A 160 -5.51 -3.76 5.27
N LEU A 161 -4.34 -4.37 5.08
CA LEU A 161 -3.81 -5.45 5.93
C LEU A 161 -2.88 -4.94 7.04
N ALA A 162 -2.15 -3.86 6.81
CA ALA A 162 -1.23 -3.26 7.77
C ALA A 162 -1.87 -2.09 8.52
N ASN A 163 -1.74 -2.07 9.85
CA ASN A 163 -2.15 -0.92 10.65
C ASN A 163 -1.16 0.25 10.45
N PRO A 164 -1.59 1.42 9.92
CA PRO A 164 -0.70 2.55 9.62
C PRO A 164 -0.02 3.11 10.87
N ALA A 165 -0.69 3.11 12.03
CA ALA A 165 -0.10 3.55 13.29
C ALA A 165 1.01 2.60 13.78
N ARG A 166 0.90 1.29 13.49
CA ARG A 166 1.99 0.33 13.79
C ARG A 166 3.18 0.51 12.86
N LEU A 167 2.93 0.79 11.58
CA LEU A 167 4.00 1.09 10.62
C LEU A 167 4.81 2.30 11.08
N LEU A 168 4.14 3.38 11.48
CA LEU A 168 4.78 4.58 12.04
C LEU A 168 5.60 4.29 13.30
N LYS A 169 5.10 3.45 14.21
CA LYS A 169 5.84 3.03 15.41
C LYS A 169 7.05 2.15 15.11
N SER A 170 7.07 1.49 13.95
CA SER A 170 8.20 0.66 13.50
C SER A 170 9.28 1.43 12.73
N LEU A 171 9.08 2.72 12.47
CA LEU A 171 10.07 3.55 11.80
C LEU A 171 11.36 3.66 12.64
N PRO A 172 12.55 3.67 11.99
CA PRO A 172 13.81 3.83 12.70
C PRO A 172 13.84 5.15 13.47
N GLY A 173 14.56 5.18 14.60
CA GLY A 173 14.63 6.36 15.47
C GLY A 173 15.15 7.64 14.80
N ALA A 174 15.83 7.53 13.65
CA ALA A 174 16.21 8.69 12.83
C ALA A 174 15.01 9.48 12.30
N LEU A 175 13.85 8.83 12.13
CA LEU A 175 12.60 9.45 11.67
C LEU A 175 11.68 9.80 12.84
N TYR A 176 12.17 9.82 14.08
CA TYR A 176 11.34 10.06 15.26
C TYR A 176 10.58 11.38 15.18
N GLU A 177 11.25 12.47 14.79
CA GLU A 177 10.62 13.80 14.69
C GLU A 177 9.48 13.80 13.66
N ALA A 178 9.74 13.22 12.47
CA ALA A 178 8.71 13.03 11.45
C ALA A 178 7.58 12.11 11.94
N GLY A 179 7.91 11.02 12.65
CA GLY A 179 6.94 10.08 13.21
C GLY A 179 6.04 10.73 14.26
N VAL A 180 6.58 11.55 15.16
CA VAL A 180 5.81 12.33 16.13
C VAL A 180 4.89 13.31 15.42
N ALA A 181 5.38 14.06 14.42
CA ALA A 181 4.56 14.96 13.63
C ALA A 181 3.37 14.24 12.98
N VAL A 182 3.59 13.06 12.38
CA VAL A 182 2.51 12.28 11.76
C VAL A 182 1.54 11.72 12.80
N VAL A 183 2.01 11.21 13.94
CA VAL A 183 1.13 10.71 15.01
C VAL A 183 0.26 11.83 15.58
N VAL A 184 0.84 13.01 15.78
CA VAL A 184 0.14 14.23 16.20
C VAL A 184 -0.89 14.62 15.16
N ALA A 185 -0.52 14.66 13.88
CA ALA A 185 -1.44 14.95 12.77
C ALA A 185 -2.60 13.96 12.68
N MET A 186 -2.36 12.65 12.79
CA MET A 186 -3.41 11.62 12.77
C MET A 186 -4.37 11.75 13.97
N THR A 187 -3.90 12.27 15.10
CA THR A 187 -4.74 12.51 16.28
C THR A 187 -5.56 13.79 16.12
N PHE A 188 -4.99 14.83 15.51
CA PHE A 188 -5.68 16.09 15.29
C PHE A 188 -6.65 16.09 14.09
N ALA A 189 -6.38 15.32 13.05
CA ALA A 189 -7.22 15.22 11.87
C ALA A 189 -8.72 14.94 12.19
N PRO A 190 -9.09 13.93 13.00
CA PRO A 190 -10.49 13.71 13.36
C PRO A 190 -11.09 14.87 14.16
N ASN A 191 -10.30 15.54 15.00
CA ASN A 191 -10.75 16.70 15.77
C ASN A 191 -11.06 17.90 14.86
N LEU A 192 -10.23 18.15 13.85
CA LEU A 192 -10.46 19.20 12.85
C LEU A 192 -11.73 18.92 12.03
N VAL A 193 -11.97 17.67 11.65
CA VAL A 193 -13.20 17.27 10.97
C VAL A 193 -14.42 17.54 11.86
N ALA A 194 -14.36 17.17 13.14
CA ALA A 194 -15.43 17.43 14.09
C ALA A 194 -15.69 18.95 14.26
N ASP A 195 -14.64 19.77 14.31
CA ASP A 195 -14.77 21.25 14.34
C ASP A 195 -15.46 21.79 13.10
N VAL A 196 -15.05 21.34 11.92
CA VAL A 196 -15.67 21.75 10.65
C VAL A 196 -17.15 21.36 10.63
N VAL A 197 -17.50 20.16 11.07
CA VAL A 197 -18.89 19.69 11.14
C VAL A 197 -19.71 20.52 12.14
N ARG A 198 -19.15 20.81 13.33
CA ARG A 198 -19.78 21.70 14.32
C ARG A 198 -20.05 23.09 13.76
N LEU A 199 -19.06 23.69 13.10
CA LEU A 199 -19.19 25.03 12.52
C LEU A 199 -20.17 25.08 11.34
N ARG A 200 -20.19 24.06 10.48
CA ARG A 200 -21.21 23.93 9.43
C ARG A 200 -22.61 23.86 10.04
N THR A 201 -22.79 23.06 11.09
CA THR A 201 -24.07 22.89 11.78
C THR A 201 -24.53 24.20 12.43
N ALA A 202 -23.64 24.89 13.16
CA ALA A 202 -23.94 26.18 13.78
C ALA A 202 -24.33 27.25 12.75
N ARG A 203 -23.69 27.27 11.57
CA ARG A 203 -24.06 28.21 10.50
C ARG A 203 -25.39 27.87 9.84
N ARG A 204 -25.67 26.58 9.62
CA ARG A 204 -26.98 26.13 9.16
C ARG A 204 -28.10 26.57 10.11
N LEU A 205 -27.89 26.45 11.42
CA LEU A 205 -28.84 26.90 12.44
C LEU A 205 -29.00 28.43 12.47
N ARG A 206 -27.98 29.19 12.04
CA ARG A 206 -28.03 30.66 11.92
C ARG A 206 -28.54 31.13 10.55
N GLY A 207 -29.09 30.24 9.72
CA GLY A 207 -29.58 30.58 8.38
C GLY A 207 -28.49 31.02 7.39
N ARG A 208 -27.21 30.77 7.70
CA ARG A 208 -26.08 31.18 6.87
C ARG A 208 -25.76 30.12 5.82
N PRO A 209 -25.42 30.51 4.58
CA PRO A 209 -25.08 29.57 3.53
C PRO A 209 -23.84 28.74 3.92
N THR A 210 -23.93 27.43 3.72
CA THR A 210 -22.85 26.48 4.05
C THR A 210 -21.93 26.16 2.88
N GLY A 211 -22.24 26.65 1.68
CA GLY A 211 -21.49 26.42 0.43
C GLY A 211 -20.87 27.69 -0.16
N GLY A 212 -19.89 27.50 -1.04
CA GLY A 212 -19.17 28.58 -1.73
C GLY A 212 -17.84 28.98 -1.09
N VAL A 213 -17.00 29.71 -1.84
CA VAL A 213 -15.63 30.10 -1.45
C VAL A 213 -15.63 30.96 -0.17
N GLY A 214 -16.58 31.91 -0.06
CA GLY A 214 -16.74 32.72 1.15
C GLY A 214 -17.13 31.90 2.38
N ALA A 215 -17.99 30.89 2.21
CA ALA A 215 -18.34 29.98 3.29
C ALA A 215 -17.13 29.15 3.74
N VAL A 216 -16.27 28.72 2.81
CA VAL A 216 -15.02 27.99 3.11
C VAL A 216 -14.06 28.86 3.93
N LEU A 217 -13.78 30.09 3.51
CA LEU A 217 -12.91 31.01 4.27
C LEU A 217 -13.43 31.25 5.70
N GLN A 218 -14.74 31.46 5.83
CA GLN A 218 -15.39 31.68 7.12
C GLN A 218 -15.47 30.42 8.02
N ILE A 219 -15.33 29.19 7.49
CA ILE A 219 -15.15 27.97 8.36
C ILE A 219 -13.67 27.81 8.65
N GLY A 220 -12.84 28.00 7.63
CA GLY A 220 -11.42 27.73 7.68
C GLY A 220 -10.73 28.57 8.72
N LEU A 221 -11.04 29.87 8.79
CA LEU A 221 -10.37 30.78 9.72
C LEU A 221 -10.56 30.37 11.20
N PRO A 222 -11.79 30.13 11.73
CA PRO A 222 -11.95 29.64 13.10
C PRO A 222 -11.35 28.25 13.35
N VAL A 223 -11.38 27.36 12.35
CA VAL A 223 -10.77 26.02 12.48
C VAL A 223 -9.25 26.12 12.57
N LEU A 224 -8.64 27.01 11.79
CA LEU A 224 -7.19 27.27 11.82
C LEU A 224 -6.79 27.92 13.15
N GLU A 225 -7.56 28.89 13.64
CA GLU A 225 -7.36 29.49 14.96
C GLU A 225 -7.38 28.42 16.06
N GLY A 226 -8.43 27.59 16.11
CA GLY A 226 -8.51 26.49 17.07
C GLY A 226 -7.42 25.42 16.87
N ALA A 227 -6.96 25.20 15.63
CA ALA A 227 -5.82 24.33 15.34
C ALA A 227 -4.51 24.91 15.89
N LEU A 228 -4.29 26.22 15.75
CA LEU A 228 -3.12 26.92 16.26
C LEU A 228 -3.08 26.87 17.79
N GLU A 229 -4.18 27.19 18.46
CA GLU A 229 -4.26 27.11 19.93
C GLU A 229 -3.92 25.70 20.45
N ARG A 230 -4.49 24.65 19.83
CA ARG A 230 -4.17 23.26 20.19
C ARG A 230 -2.72 22.88 19.87
N SER A 231 -2.16 23.39 18.78
CA SER A 231 -0.77 23.13 18.42
C SER A 231 0.18 23.73 19.46
N VAL A 232 -0.10 24.96 19.93
CA VAL A 232 0.66 25.65 20.99
C VAL A 232 0.53 24.89 22.31
N ALA A 233 -0.69 24.48 22.68
CA ALA A 233 -0.92 23.70 23.90
C ALA A 233 -0.18 22.35 23.87
N VAL A 234 -0.20 21.64 22.73
CA VAL A 234 0.54 20.38 22.59
C VAL A 234 2.05 20.63 22.61
N ALA A 235 2.55 21.67 21.95
CA ALA A 235 3.96 22.03 22.00
C ALA A 235 4.43 22.33 23.43
N ALA A 236 3.68 23.11 24.20
CA ALA A 236 3.98 23.39 25.60
C ALA A 236 3.98 22.11 26.46
N SER A 237 3.00 21.21 26.27
CA SER A 237 2.96 19.93 26.97
C SER A 237 4.11 18.99 26.61
N MET A 238 4.57 19.07 25.36
CA MET A 238 5.69 18.29 24.83
C MET A 238 7.00 18.80 25.45
N ASP A 239 7.21 20.11 25.49
CA ASP A 239 8.40 20.72 26.10
C ASP A 239 8.49 20.42 27.60
N ALA A 240 7.37 20.53 28.33
CA ALA A 240 7.30 20.17 29.75
C ALA A 240 7.65 18.69 30.03
N ARG A 241 7.34 17.79 29.08
CA ARG A 241 7.72 16.36 29.13
C ARG A 241 9.13 16.10 28.60
N GLY A 242 9.88 17.14 28.25
CA GLY A 242 11.23 17.06 27.73
C GLY A 242 11.32 16.59 26.28
N TYR A 243 10.25 16.70 25.47
CA TYR A 243 10.34 16.50 24.02
C TYR A 243 11.26 17.55 23.38
N GLY A 244 12.13 17.14 22.46
CA GLY A 244 13.08 18.05 21.79
C GLY A 244 14.52 18.04 22.32
N ARG A 245 14.78 17.46 23.51
CA ARG A 245 16.17 17.22 23.96
C ARG A 245 16.86 16.19 23.06
N THR A 246 17.76 16.67 22.20
CA THR A 246 18.66 15.86 21.38
C THR A 246 19.94 15.56 22.15
N ALA A 247 20.51 14.36 22.00
CA ALA A 247 21.87 14.12 22.45
C ALA A 247 22.84 14.99 21.63
N GLU A 248 23.89 15.51 22.25
CA GLU A 248 25.00 16.11 21.50
C GLU A 248 25.72 15.01 20.71
N VAL A 249 25.82 15.20 19.39
CA VAL A 249 26.40 14.22 18.48
C VAL A 249 27.61 14.83 17.78
N PRO A 250 28.77 14.15 17.76
CA PRO A 250 29.94 14.63 17.02
C PRO A 250 29.63 14.95 15.55
N ALA A 251 30.21 16.03 15.03
CA ALA A 251 29.96 16.49 13.66
C ALA A 251 30.27 15.40 12.61
N ALA A 252 31.30 14.57 12.83
CA ALA A 252 31.65 13.46 11.95
C ALA A 252 30.52 12.42 11.83
N VAL A 253 29.83 12.11 12.93
CA VAL A 253 28.69 11.19 12.94
C VAL A 253 27.48 11.83 12.22
N ARG A 254 27.30 13.15 12.37
CA ARG A 254 26.29 13.93 11.63
C ARG A 254 26.50 13.83 10.13
N HIS A 255 27.70 14.15 9.65
CA HIS A 255 28.04 14.11 8.23
C HIS A 255 27.96 12.71 7.65
N THR A 256 28.52 11.69 8.32
CA THR A 256 28.42 10.30 7.84
C THR A 256 26.98 9.82 7.72
N THR A 257 26.10 10.17 8.66
CA THR A 257 24.67 9.83 8.56
C THR A 257 24.00 10.54 7.39
N ASN A 258 24.28 11.82 7.17
CA ASN A 258 23.71 12.56 6.04
C ASN A 258 24.21 11.98 4.70
N VAL A 259 25.50 11.69 4.59
CA VAL A 259 26.10 11.09 3.39
C VAL A 259 25.53 9.70 3.14
N LEU A 260 25.44 8.84 4.16
CA LEU A 260 24.87 7.50 4.00
C LEU A 260 23.38 7.52 3.65
N THR A 261 22.59 8.41 4.28
CA THR A 261 21.15 8.51 4.00
C THR A 261 20.87 9.09 2.63
N LEU A 262 21.46 10.24 2.29
CA LEU A 262 21.28 10.87 0.97
C LEU A 262 21.92 10.04 -0.14
N GLY A 263 23.15 9.58 0.04
CA GLY A 263 23.83 8.70 -0.91
C GLY A 263 23.10 7.37 -1.09
N GLY A 264 22.57 6.80 -0.01
CA GLY A 264 21.74 5.61 -0.06
C GLY A 264 20.43 5.82 -0.83
N LEU A 265 19.71 6.91 -0.57
CA LEU A 265 18.49 7.28 -1.31
C LEU A 265 18.76 7.51 -2.80
N LEU A 266 19.84 8.23 -3.13
CA LEU A 266 20.28 8.42 -4.53
C LEU A 266 20.66 7.09 -5.18
N GLY A 267 21.35 6.20 -4.46
CA GLY A 267 21.68 4.86 -4.91
C GLY A 267 20.45 4.00 -5.15
N VAL A 268 19.41 4.10 -4.31
CA VAL A 268 18.13 3.41 -4.53
C VAL A 268 17.43 3.94 -5.77
N CYS A 269 17.40 5.27 -5.98
CA CYS A 269 16.83 5.86 -7.19
C CYS A 269 17.58 5.42 -8.45
N ALA A 270 18.91 5.53 -8.45
CA ALA A 270 19.76 5.14 -9.57
C ALA A 270 19.69 3.62 -9.85
N GLY A 271 19.69 2.79 -8.80
CA GLY A 271 19.54 1.35 -8.92
C GLY A 271 18.17 0.93 -9.47
N THR A 272 17.10 1.55 -9.00
CA THR A 272 15.74 1.32 -9.51
C THR A 272 15.64 1.73 -10.98
N TYR A 273 16.19 2.89 -11.35
CA TYR A 273 16.26 3.32 -12.74
C TYR A 273 17.07 2.35 -13.61
N GLY A 274 18.22 1.89 -13.11
CA GLY A 274 19.06 0.91 -13.80
C GLY A 274 18.35 -0.41 -14.05
N LEU A 275 17.53 -0.89 -13.10
CA LEU A 275 16.69 -2.08 -13.27
C LEU A 275 15.56 -1.90 -14.30
N LEU A 276 15.12 -0.67 -14.54
CA LEU A 276 14.11 -0.35 -15.55
C LEU A 276 14.72 -0.09 -16.93
N ALA A 277 16.02 0.19 -17.02
CA ALA A 277 16.73 0.43 -18.26
C ALA A 277 17.12 -0.89 -18.97
N ALA A 278 16.90 -0.96 -20.28
CA ALA A 278 17.11 -2.18 -21.09
C ALA A 278 18.54 -2.76 -21.02
N GLN A 279 19.56 -1.92 -20.80
CA GLN A 279 20.97 -2.31 -20.71
C GLN A 279 21.55 -2.12 -19.29
N GLY A 280 20.77 -1.56 -18.35
CA GLY A 280 21.24 -1.18 -17.02
C GLY A 280 21.10 -2.28 -15.95
N ALA A 281 20.44 -3.39 -16.27
CA ALA A 281 20.04 -4.40 -15.28
C ALA A 281 21.21 -5.03 -14.53
N VAL A 282 22.39 -5.19 -15.17
CA VAL A 282 23.58 -5.80 -14.57
C VAL A 282 24.11 -4.96 -13.40
N TYR A 283 24.07 -3.63 -13.52
CA TYR A 283 24.53 -2.70 -12.48
C TYR A 283 23.40 -2.19 -11.58
N GLY A 284 22.14 -2.27 -12.05
CA GLY A 284 20.97 -1.79 -11.31
C GLY A 284 20.75 -2.52 -9.99
N LEU A 285 20.82 -3.86 -10.00
CA LEU A 285 20.64 -4.67 -8.78
C LEU A 285 21.72 -4.42 -7.71
N PRO A 286 23.04 -4.52 -8.01
CA PRO A 286 24.05 -4.26 -6.99
C PRO A 286 24.02 -2.81 -6.49
N LEU A 287 23.72 -1.83 -7.35
CA LEU A 287 23.58 -0.43 -6.95
C LEU A 287 22.35 -0.21 -6.05
N LEU A 288 21.22 -0.86 -6.35
CA LEU A 288 20.03 -0.84 -5.50
C LEU A 288 20.33 -1.42 -4.11
N ILE A 289 21.01 -2.57 -4.05
CA ILE A 289 21.38 -3.22 -2.78
C ILE A 289 22.34 -2.33 -1.99
N ALA A 290 23.38 -1.80 -2.64
CA ALA A 290 24.33 -0.89 -2.00
C ALA A 290 23.64 0.38 -1.48
N GLY A 291 22.75 0.97 -2.27
CA GLY A 291 21.95 2.13 -1.88
C GLY A 291 21.04 1.83 -0.69
N LEU A 292 20.35 0.68 -0.70
CA LEU A 292 19.49 0.25 0.40
C LEU A 292 20.29 0.02 1.70
N VAL A 293 21.45 -0.64 1.59
CA VAL A 293 22.35 -0.89 2.73
C VAL A 293 22.89 0.43 3.29
N ALA A 294 23.33 1.35 2.43
CA ALA A 294 23.81 2.67 2.83
C ALA A 294 22.70 3.48 3.52
N ALA A 295 21.50 3.51 2.95
CA ALA A 295 20.34 4.19 3.54
C ALA A 295 19.98 3.60 4.91
N MET A 296 19.96 2.27 5.03
CA MET A 296 19.64 1.56 6.28
C MET A 296 20.70 1.79 7.35
N ALA A 297 21.98 1.77 6.97
CA ALA A 297 23.08 2.07 7.86
C ALA A 297 23.04 3.53 8.33
N GLY A 298 22.74 4.48 7.44
CA GLY A 298 22.51 5.88 7.78
C GLY A 298 21.36 6.07 8.77
N LEU A 299 20.21 5.43 8.53
CA LEU A 299 19.06 5.46 9.44
C LEU A 299 19.37 4.80 10.79
N ARG A 300 20.15 3.72 10.82
CA ARG A 300 20.56 3.03 12.05
C ARG A 300 21.54 3.86 12.87
N LEU A 301 22.50 4.52 12.22
CA LEU A 301 23.42 5.48 12.84
C LEU A 301 22.67 6.70 13.39
N GLY A 302 21.73 7.25 12.63
CA GLY A 302 20.84 8.32 13.10
C GLY A 302 19.97 7.90 14.29
N GLY A 303 19.48 6.65 14.30
CA GLY A 303 18.66 6.11 15.39
C GLY A 303 19.40 5.85 16.71
N ARG A 304 20.75 5.82 16.70
CA ARG A 304 21.56 5.76 17.94
C ARG A 304 21.58 7.09 18.71
N ARG A 305 21.12 8.18 18.10
CA ARG A 305 21.08 9.54 18.70
C ARG A 305 19.88 9.77 19.62
N SER A 306 18.88 8.88 19.56
CA SER A 306 17.64 8.99 20.34
C SER A 306 17.79 8.33 21.71
N VAL A 307 18.00 9.13 22.76
CA VAL A 307 18.11 8.70 24.18
C VAL A 307 16.72 8.42 24.78
N ARG A 308 15.86 7.66 24.09
CA ARG A 308 14.46 7.47 24.51
C ARG A 308 14.02 6.02 24.44
N THR A 309 13.00 5.72 25.25
CA THR A 309 12.32 4.44 25.33
C THR A 309 11.88 3.99 23.94
N ARG A 310 12.50 2.90 23.44
CA ARG A 310 12.11 2.31 22.15
C ARG A 310 10.77 1.61 22.28
N TYR A 311 9.88 1.87 21.33
CA TYR A 311 8.79 0.95 21.05
C TYR A 311 9.42 -0.43 20.82
N ARG A 312 8.98 -1.45 21.58
CA ARG A 312 9.43 -2.83 21.38
C ARG A 312 8.72 -3.35 20.13
N PRO A 313 9.41 -3.53 18.99
CA PRO A 313 8.75 -3.94 17.76
C PRO A 313 8.11 -5.33 17.93
N ASP A 314 7.04 -5.59 17.20
CA ASP A 314 6.47 -6.93 17.11
C ASP A 314 7.57 -7.90 16.63
N ARG A 315 7.68 -9.08 17.26
CA ARG A 315 8.76 -10.03 16.94
C ARG A 315 8.58 -10.55 15.52
N TRP A 316 9.65 -10.51 14.73
CA TRP A 316 9.65 -11.09 13.39
C TRP A 316 9.73 -12.62 13.47
N GLY A 317 8.58 -13.28 13.63
CA GLY A 317 8.48 -14.73 13.68
C GLY A 317 8.56 -15.41 12.31
N VAL A 318 8.57 -16.75 12.32
CA VAL A 318 8.58 -17.58 11.10
C VAL A 318 7.44 -17.21 10.14
N ARG A 319 6.25 -16.91 10.67
CA ARG A 319 5.08 -16.48 9.88
C ARG A 319 5.31 -15.17 9.14
N ALA A 320 6.00 -14.21 9.76
CA ALA A 320 6.34 -12.94 9.12
C ALA A 320 7.33 -13.14 7.97
N TRP A 321 8.32 -14.03 8.14
CA TRP A 321 9.22 -14.45 7.08
C TRP A 321 8.51 -15.19 5.95
N LEU A 322 7.56 -16.07 6.26
CA LEU A 322 6.77 -16.78 5.25
C LEU A 322 5.90 -15.82 4.42
N VAL A 323 5.26 -14.85 5.06
CA VAL A 323 4.46 -13.82 4.34
C VAL A 323 5.36 -12.95 3.47
N ALA A 324 6.41 -12.35 4.03
CA ALA A 324 7.34 -11.52 3.25
C ALA A 324 8.03 -12.31 2.14
N GLY A 325 8.47 -13.53 2.45
CA GLY A 325 9.13 -14.46 1.53
C GLY A 325 8.22 -14.91 0.40
N SER A 326 6.93 -15.10 0.63
CA SER A 326 5.98 -15.46 -0.43
C SER A 326 5.86 -14.37 -1.50
N GLY A 327 5.79 -13.10 -1.11
CA GLY A 327 5.76 -11.99 -2.08
C GLY A 327 7.11 -11.81 -2.78
N ALA A 328 8.22 -11.96 -2.06
CA ALA A 328 9.56 -11.94 -2.66
C ALA A 328 9.76 -13.08 -3.67
N ALA A 329 9.27 -14.28 -3.36
CA ALA A 329 9.31 -15.44 -4.27
C ALA A 329 8.51 -15.17 -5.54
N VAL A 330 7.29 -14.61 -5.43
CA VAL A 330 6.48 -14.21 -6.60
C VAL A 330 7.23 -13.18 -7.46
N ALA A 331 7.85 -12.18 -6.85
CA ALA A 331 8.63 -11.17 -7.56
C ALA A 331 9.82 -11.79 -8.32
N VAL A 332 10.63 -12.61 -7.65
CA VAL A 332 11.80 -13.27 -8.25
C VAL A 332 11.37 -14.21 -9.38
N ALA A 333 10.32 -15.01 -9.18
CA ALA A 333 9.82 -15.93 -10.19
C ALA A 333 9.30 -15.19 -11.44
N MET A 334 8.61 -14.05 -11.28
CA MET A 334 8.13 -13.24 -12.40
C MET A 334 9.25 -12.49 -13.10
N ILE A 335 10.29 -12.05 -12.38
CA ILE A 335 11.50 -11.48 -12.99
C ILE A 335 12.20 -12.55 -13.83
N TRP A 336 12.35 -13.76 -13.31
CA TRP A 336 12.97 -14.88 -14.00
C TRP A 336 12.18 -15.33 -15.22
N ALA A 337 10.85 -15.42 -15.10
CA ALA A 337 9.96 -15.69 -16.23
C ALA A 337 10.12 -14.65 -17.34
N GLY A 338 10.38 -13.39 -17.00
CA GLY A 338 10.68 -12.31 -17.95
C GLY A 338 11.97 -12.49 -18.75
N GLY A 339 12.91 -13.30 -18.28
CA GLY A 339 14.11 -13.68 -19.04
C GLY A 339 13.93 -14.98 -19.83
N ALA A 340 13.10 -15.91 -19.34
CA ALA A 340 12.88 -17.21 -19.96
C ALA A 340 11.90 -17.14 -21.15
N ASP A 341 10.80 -16.39 -20.99
CA ASP A 341 9.75 -16.25 -22.02
C ASP A 341 9.10 -14.85 -21.96
N PRO A 342 9.72 -13.85 -22.63
CA PRO A 342 9.20 -12.49 -22.65
C PRO A 342 7.84 -12.36 -23.36
N GLU A 343 7.57 -13.19 -24.38
CA GLU A 343 6.35 -13.12 -25.20
C GLU A 343 5.12 -13.54 -24.40
N ALA A 344 5.23 -14.58 -23.56
CA ALA A 344 4.14 -15.01 -22.68
C ALA A 344 3.71 -13.95 -21.64
N LEU A 345 4.64 -13.10 -21.21
CA LEU A 345 4.39 -12.04 -20.23
C LEU A 345 3.91 -10.73 -20.85
N HIS A 346 4.18 -10.54 -22.14
CA HIS A 346 3.83 -9.34 -22.91
C HIS A 346 3.12 -9.73 -24.21
N PRO A 347 1.86 -10.20 -24.13
CA PRO A 347 1.11 -10.58 -25.33
C PRO A 347 0.98 -9.39 -26.27
N GLY A 348 1.34 -9.61 -27.53
CA GLY A 348 1.21 -8.61 -28.59
C GLY A 348 -0.25 -8.27 -28.89
N VAL A 349 -0.49 -7.02 -29.25
CA VAL A 349 -1.81 -6.55 -29.72
C VAL A 349 -1.90 -6.51 -31.25
N VAL A 350 -0.78 -6.74 -31.95
CA VAL A 350 -0.68 -6.78 -33.42
C VAL A 350 0.15 -8.02 -33.79
N PRO A 351 -0.44 -9.07 -34.39
CA PRO A 351 -1.87 -9.28 -34.68
C PRO A 351 -2.72 -9.50 -33.41
N LEU A 352 -4.04 -9.27 -33.50
CA LEU A 352 -5.00 -9.57 -32.43
C LEU A 352 -5.03 -11.08 -32.16
N THR A 353 -4.41 -11.48 -31.07
CA THR A 353 -4.44 -12.86 -30.57
C THR A 353 -4.93 -12.87 -29.13
N ALA A 354 -5.72 -13.88 -28.78
CA ALA A 354 -6.19 -14.03 -27.42
C ALA A 354 -4.99 -14.33 -26.50
N PRO A 355 -4.82 -13.59 -25.38
CA PRO A 355 -3.72 -13.85 -24.46
C PRO A 355 -3.91 -15.23 -23.84
N VAL A 356 -2.87 -16.06 -23.89
CA VAL A 356 -2.85 -17.37 -23.22
C VAL A 356 -2.39 -17.16 -21.78
N LEU A 357 -2.88 -17.99 -20.85
CA LEU A 357 -2.40 -18.00 -19.47
C LEU A 357 -1.13 -18.88 -19.38
N PRO A 358 0.06 -18.30 -19.15
CA PRO A 358 1.25 -19.10 -18.97
C PRO A 358 1.20 -19.79 -17.61
N LEU A 359 1.12 -21.12 -17.63
CA LEU A 359 0.83 -21.94 -16.44
C LEU A 359 1.91 -21.81 -15.36
N TRP A 360 3.18 -21.71 -15.76
CA TRP A 360 4.30 -21.58 -14.82
C TRP A 360 4.31 -20.23 -14.08
N PRO A 361 4.28 -19.06 -14.77
CA PRO A 361 4.08 -17.77 -14.11
C PRO A 361 2.79 -17.71 -13.27
N ALA A 362 1.69 -18.31 -13.75
CA ALA A 362 0.45 -18.38 -12.98
C ALA A 362 0.64 -19.15 -11.66
N ALA A 363 1.31 -20.32 -11.71
CA ALA A 363 1.65 -21.10 -10.51
C ALA A 363 2.56 -20.31 -9.54
N ALA A 364 3.51 -19.54 -10.07
CA ALA A 364 4.36 -18.69 -9.25
C ALA A 364 3.56 -17.59 -8.52
N VAL A 365 2.58 -16.97 -9.18
CA VAL A 365 1.69 -15.98 -8.56
C VAL A 365 0.86 -16.59 -7.41
N LEU A 366 0.47 -17.86 -7.52
CA LEU A 366 -0.27 -18.56 -6.46
C LEU A 366 0.53 -18.73 -5.16
N ILE A 367 1.87 -18.67 -5.20
CA ILE A 367 2.69 -18.63 -3.98
C ILE A 367 2.31 -17.41 -3.12
N GLY A 368 1.85 -16.33 -3.75
CA GLY A 368 1.33 -15.14 -3.07
C GLY A 368 0.09 -15.37 -2.22
N LEU A 369 -0.59 -16.53 -2.32
CA LEU A 369 -1.70 -16.93 -1.46
C LEU A 369 -1.27 -17.48 -0.10
N LEU A 370 0.02 -17.79 0.08
CA LEU A 370 0.55 -18.33 1.34
C LEU A 370 0.12 -17.55 2.60
N PRO A 371 0.06 -16.20 2.60
CA PRO A 371 -0.44 -15.45 3.75
C PRO A 371 -1.90 -15.77 4.11
N ALA A 372 -2.73 -16.18 3.14
CA ALA A 372 -4.10 -16.60 3.42
C ALA A 372 -4.17 -17.89 4.25
N LEU A 373 -3.09 -18.68 4.35
CA LEU A 373 -3.02 -19.88 5.19
C LEU A 373 -2.22 -19.63 6.48
N VAL A 374 -1.14 -18.86 6.38
CA VAL A 374 -0.15 -18.73 7.47
C VAL A 374 -0.40 -17.52 8.37
N ALA A 375 -1.04 -16.46 7.88
CA ALA A 375 -1.35 -15.31 8.73
C ALA A 375 -2.41 -15.70 9.79
N PRO A 376 -2.32 -15.23 11.03
CA PRO A 376 -3.36 -15.42 12.04
C PRO A 376 -4.69 -14.80 11.60
N VAL A 377 -5.80 -15.41 12.00
CA VAL A 377 -7.14 -14.85 11.77
C VAL A 377 -7.36 -13.71 12.77
N PRO A 378 -7.84 -12.53 12.36
CA PRO A 378 -8.24 -11.51 13.32
C PRO A 378 -9.34 -12.04 14.26
N PRO A 379 -9.35 -11.65 15.55
CA PRO A 379 -10.39 -12.11 16.48
C PRO A 379 -11.77 -11.68 16.01
N SER A 380 -12.73 -12.60 16.01
CA SER A 380 -14.13 -12.32 15.69
C SER A 380 -14.77 -11.50 16.82
N PRO A 381 -15.66 -10.52 16.52
CA PRO A 381 -16.27 -9.66 17.52
C PRO A 381 -17.07 -10.40 18.60
N THR A 382 -17.55 -11.62 18.33
CA THR A 382 -18.34 -12.43 19.26
C THR A 382 -17.56 -12.97 20.46
N GLY A 383 -16.22 -13.00 20.40
CA GLY A 383 -15.39 -13.45 21.54
C GLY A 383 -15.17 -12.39 22.63
N PHE A 384 -15.63 -11.16 22.41
CA PHE A 384 -15.51 -10.08 23.39
C PHE A 384 -16.62 -10.12 24.46
N GLU A 385 -17.78 -10.72 24.16
CA GLU A 385 -18.89 -10.86 25.10
C GLU A 385 -18.72 -12.04 26.07
N GLU A 386 -17.89 -13.04 25.76
CA GLU A 386 -17.61 -14.18 26.65
C GLU A 386 -16.46 -13.95 27.64
N GLN A 387 -15.78 -12.79 27.58
CA GLN A 387 -14.60 -12.48 28.41
C GLN A 387 -14.74 -11.25 29.31
N LEU A 388 -15.94 -10.65 29.35
CA LEU A 388 -16.35 -9.68 30.36
C LEU A 388 -17.38 -10.35 31.28
#